data_AF-A0A109UGN6-F1
#
_entry.id   AF-A0A109UGN6-F1
#
_cell.length_a   1.000
_cell.length_b   1.000
_cell.length_c   1.000
_cell.angle_alpha   90.00
_cell.angle_beta   90.00
_cell.angle_gamma   90.00
#
_symmetry.space_group_name_H-M   'P 1'
#
loop_
_entity.id
_entity.type
_entity.pdbx_description
1 polymer ?
#
loop_
_entity_poly.entity_id
_entity_poly.type
_entity_poly.pdbx_seq_one_letter_code
_entity_poly.pdbx_strand_id
1 'polypeptide(L)'
;MNIIKKVFNLSKMQYPWVLCLSIAAFIASFYIGRYFGNLAPTTETVMYGVGFAVALIWSILNYMSHLKIKTMYKKFDDIHHFVDHMTVSNDEKEELEQYLNDIVLDLISQGETHELAVKKAISHFQVAEFTEANGVDLLEKTTHYYLLGYASIFAFVFLIIHFLDSLLHITFILSALSLTLALYSIGLFCLFFLYQLIDNLITKK
;
A
#
# COMPACT_ATOMS: atom_id res chain seq x y z
N MET A 1 -4.26 15.62 -13.41
CA MET A 1 -5.22 14.92 -12.52
C MET A 1 -5.16 15.52 -11.12
N ASN A 2 -6.24 16.10 -10.60
CA ASN A 2 -6.26 16.88 -9.34
C ASN A 2 -5.73 16.08 -8.13
N ILE A 3 -4.77 16.64 -7.39
CA ILE A 3 -4.17 16.06 -6.17
C ILE A 3 -5.25 15.66 -5.15
N ILE A 4 -6.31 16.46 -5.04
CA ILE A 4 -7.48 16.19 -4.18
C ILE A 4 -8.09 14.82 -4.50
N LYS A 5 -8.26 14.45 -5.77
CA LYS A 5 -8.81 13.14 -6.15
C LYS A 5 -7.88 11.99 -5.77
N LYS A 6 -6.56 12.20 -5.70
CA LYS A 6 -5.60 11.18 -5.24
C LYS A 6 -5.66 10.99 -3.73
N VAL A 7 -5.75 12.09 -2.98
CA VAL A 7 -5.81 12.08 -1.51
C VAL A 7 -7.12 11.47 -1.00
N PHE A 8 -8.25 11.78 -1.63
CA PHE A 8 -9.56 11.27 -1.21
C PHE A 8 -10.00 9.99 -1.94
N ASN A 9 -9.05 9.23 -2.51
CA ASN A 9 -9.34 7.90 -3.06
C ASN A 9 -9.33 6.84 -1.94
N LEU A 10 -10.38 6.86 -1.11
CA LEU A 10 -10.49 6.06 0.11
C LEU A 10 -10.62 4.56 -0.17
N SER A 11 -11.08 4.16 -1.36
CA SER A 11 -11.24 2.75 -1.73
C SER A 11 -9.92 1.99 -1.89
N LYS A 12 -8.77 2.67 -1.78
CA LYS A 12 -7.43 2.04 -1.85
C LYS A 12 -7.01 1.36 -0.56
N MET A 13 -7.68 1.63 0.57
CA MET A 13 -7.33 1.03 1.85
C MET A 13 -7.47 -0.49 1.84
N GLN A 14 -6.41 -1.20 2.22
CA GLN A 14 -6.43 -2.67 2.31
C GLN A 14 -6.68 -3.11 3.74
N TYR A 15 -7.47 -4.19 3.89
CA TYR A 15 -7.83 -4.77 5.18
C TYR A 15 -8.41 -3.79 6.22
N PRO A 16 -9.40 -2.94 5.86
CA PRO A 16 -9.93 -1.90 6.77
C PRO A 16 -10.50 -2.48 8.08
N TRP A 17 -10.97 -3.74 8.06
CA TRP A 17 -11.50 -4.42 9.23
C TRP A 17 -10.44 -4.63 10.33
N VAL A 18 -9.15 -4.82 9.98
CA VAL A 18 -8.07 -4.98 10.97
C VAL A 18 -7.82 -3.65 11.69
N LEU A 19 -7.87 -2.54 10.94
CA LEU A 19 -7.78 -1.21 11.54
C LEU A 19 -8.97 -0.94 12.46
N CYS A 20 -10.19 -1.28 12.03
CA CYS A 20 -11.38 -1.15 12.87
C CYS A 20 -11.26 -1.98 14.16
N LEU A 21 -10.74 -3.22 14.07
CA LEU A 21 -10.49 -4.07 15.24
C LEU A 21 -9.50 -3.41 16.21
N SER A 22 -8.43 -2.81 15.67
CA SER A 22 -7.43 -2.09 16.45
C SER A 22 -8.03 -0.87 17.17
N ILE A 23 -8.85 -0.07 16.47
CA ILE A 23 -9.56 1.09 17.04
C ILE A 23 -10.51 0.62 18.16
N ALA A 24 -11.29 -0.44 17.91
CA ALA A 24 -12.22 -0.98 18.88
C ALA A 24 -11.49 -1.50 20.14
N ALA A 25 -10.35 -2.18 19.98
CA ALA A 25 -9.52 -2.63 21.09
C ALA A 25 -8.98 -1.45 21.93
N PHE A 26 -8.61 -0.34 21.28
CA PHE A 26 -8.14 0.85 21.96
C PHE A 26 -9.24 1.52 22.79
N ILE A 27 -10.44 1.67 22.21
CA ILE A 27 -11.61 2.22 22.92
C ILE A 27 -12.05 1.30 24.07
N ALA A 28 -12.05 -0.02 23.85
CA ALA A 28 -12.35 -1.01 24.89
C ALA A 28 -11.35 -0.92 26.04
N SER A 29 -10.07 -0.67 25.74
CA SER A 29 -9.03 -0.50 26.75
C SER A 29 -9.29 0.72 27.63
N PHE A 30 -9.69 1.86 27.04
CA PHE A 30 -10.13 3.03 27.80
C PHE A 30 -11.35 2.73 28.68
N TYR A 31 -12.34 2.03 28.14
CA TYR A 31 -13.55 1.67 28.88
C TYR A 31 -13.26 0.78 30.09
N ILE A 32 -12.43 -0.25 29.90
CA ILE A 32 -12.03 -1.18 30.97
C ILE A 32 -11.20 -0.44 32.03
N GLY A 33 -10.23 0.40 31.62
CA GLY A 33 -9.46 1.23 32.54
C GLY A 33 -10.35 2.12 33.41
N ARG A 34 -11.37 2.74 32.80
CA ARG A 34 -12.33 3.59 33.52
C ARG A 34 -13.22 2.81 34.48
N TYR A 35 -13.63 1.59 34.12
CA TYR A 35 -14.54 0.76 34.90
C TYR A 35 -13.87 0.14 36.13
N PHE A 36 -12.65 -0.39 35.97
CA PHE A 36 -11.94 -1.05 37.07
C PHE A 36 -11.13 -0.08 37.95
N GLY A 37 -10.74 1.09 37.43
CA GLY A 37 -10.20 2.23 38.19
C GLY A 37 -8.82 2.04 38.85
N ASN A 38 -8.37 0.81 39.08
CA ASN A 38 -7.12 0.42 39.74
C ASN A 38 -6.47 -0.78 39.01
N LEU A 39 -6.28 -0.66 37.70
CA LEU A 39 -5.50 -1.67 36.98
C LEU A 39 -4.02 -1.53 37.30
N ALA A 40 -3.30 -2.65 37.38
CA ALA A 40 -1.85 -2.60 37.49
C ALA A 40 -1.27 -1.93 36.22
N PRO A 41 -0.22 -1.09 36.32
CA PRO A 41 0.37 -0.40 35.17
C PRO A 41 0.79 -1.35 34.04
N THR A 42 1.24 -2.56 34.40
CA THR A 42 1.57 -3.62 33.44
C THR A 42 0.35 -4.08 32.65
N THR A 43 -0.79 -4.28 33.31
CA THR A 43 -2.06 -4.66 32.67
C THR A 43 -2.54 -3.56 31.72
N GLU A 44 -2.51 -2.29 32.13
CA GLU A 44 -2.89 -1.18 31.25
C GLU A 44 -2.01 -1.12 30.00
N THR A 45 -0.69 -1.24 30.19
CA THR A 45 0.28 -1.25 29.08
C THR A 45 0.01 -2.38 28.10
N VAL A 46 -0.27 -3.60 28.60
CA VAL A 46 -0.60 -4.75 27.75
C VAL A 46 -1.89 -4.48 26.97
N MET A 47 -2.91 -3.92 27.61
CA MET A 47 -4.20 -3.64 26.96
C MET A 47 -4.09 -2.65 25.80
N TYR A 48 -3.46 -1.49 26.02
CA TYR A 48 -3.20 -0.53 24.94
C TYR A 48 -2.22 -1.10 23.90
N GLY A 49 -1.25 -1.90 24.35
CA GLY A 49 -0.27 -2.58 23.51
C GLY A 49 -0.89 -3.55 22.51
N VAL A 50 -1.95 -4.27 22.88
CA VAL A 50 -2.70 -5.14 21.95
C VAL A 50 -3.30 -4.32 20.81
N GLY A 51 -3.98 -3.21 21.14
CA GLY A 51 -4.54 -2.31 20.13
C GLY A 51 -3.45 -1.83 19.17
N PHE A 52 -2.34 -1.32 19.71
CA PHE A 52 -1.18 -0.88 18.92
C PHE A 52 -0.58 -1.98 18.05
N ALA A 53 -0.39 -3.20 18.57
CA ALA A 53 0.16 -4.33 17.82
C ALA A 53 -0.74 -4.70 16.62
N VAL A 54 -2.06 -4.67 16.79
CA VAL A 54 -3.01 -4.91 15.68
C VAL A 54 -2.91 -3.79 14.63
N ALA A 55 -2.75 -2.52 15.02
CA ALA A 55 -2.51 -1.42 14.08
C ALA A 55 -1.20 -1.60 13.30
N LEU A 56 -0.15 -2.06 13.98
CA LEU A 56 1.15 -2.33 13.36
C LEU A 56 1.02 -3.46 12.33
N ILE A 57 0.37 -4.57 12.68
CA ILE A 57 0.09 -5.66 11.73
C ILE A 57 -0.70 -5.15 10.53
N TRP A 58 -1.76 -4.37 10.75
CA TRP A 58 -2.51 -3.73 9.67
C TRP A 58 -1.59 -2.89 8.78
N SER A 59 -0.72 -2.07 9.35
CA SER A 59 0.20 -1.21 8.59
C SER A 59 1.17 -2.01 7.72
N ILE A 60 1.65 -3.18 8.17
CA ILE A 60 2.52 -4.04 7.36
C ILE A 60 1.73 -4.66 6.20
N LEU A 61 0.57 -5.26 6.49
CA LEU A 61 -0.27 -5.90 5.48
C LEU A 61 -0.78 -4.91 4.43
N ASN A 62 -1.16 -3.71 4.88
CA ASN A 62 -1.60 -2.63 4.03
C ASN A 62 -0.48 -2.14 3.11
N TYR A 63 0.78 -2.09 3.56
CA TYR A 63 1.92 -1.80 2.69
C TYR A 63 2.18 -2.92 1.68
N MET A 64 2.28 -4.17 2.16
CA MET A 64 2.62 -5.33 1.32
C MET A 64 1.61 -5.56 0.19
N SER A 65 0.32 -5.35 0.45
CA SER A 65 -0.74 -5.47 -0.57
C SER A 65 -0.64 -4.45 -1.70
N HIS A 66 0.10 -3.36 -1.49
CA HIS A 66 0.36 -2.33 -2.48
C HIS A 66 1.69 -2.51 -3.21
N LEU A 67 2.56 -3.42 -2.74
CA LEU A 67 3.75 -3.84 -3.46
C LEU A 67 3.33 -4.72 -4.64
N LYS A 68 3.45 -4.19 -5.86
CA LYS A 68 3.23 -4.94 -7.09
C LYS A 68 4.55 -5.10 -7.82
N ILE A 69 4.80 -6.29 -8.35
CA ILE A 69 5.87 -6.49 -9.33
C ILE A 69 5.48 -5.71 -10.59
N LYS A 70 6.43 -4.96 -11.18
CA LYS A 70 6.19 -4.26 -12.45
C LYS A 70 5.63 -5.22 -13.48
N THR A 71 4.66 -4.74 -14.26
CA THR A 71 3.99 -5.52 -15.31
C THR A 71 4.98 -6.18 -16.26
N MET A 72 6.07 -5.49 -16.58
CA MET A 72 7.18 -5.98 -17.40
C MET A 72 7.80 -7.29 -16.94
N TYR A 73 7.78 -7.63 -15.65
CA TYR A 73 8.40 -8.86 -15.11
C TYR A 73 7.38 -9.96 -14.77
N LYS A 74 6.11 -9.80 -15.18
CA LYS A 74 5.13 -10.88 -15.09
C LYS A 74 5.45 -11.96 -16.14
N LYS A 75 4.90 -13.16 -15.94
CA LYS A 75 4.97 -14.23 -16.95
C LYS A 75 3.94 -13.99 -18.03
N PHE A 76 4.37 -14.08 -19.29
CA PHE A 76 3.54 -13.94 -20.47
C PHE A 76 3.80 -15.14 -21.38
N ASP A 77 2.72 -15.71 -21.90
CA ASP A 77 2.78 -16.82 -22.86
C ASP A 77 2.62 -16.35 -24.32
N ASP A 78 2.45 -15.04 -24.51
CA ASP A 78 2.15 -14.41 -25.80
C ASP A 78 2.83 -13.03 -25.90
N ILE A 79 3.44 -12.74 -27.05
CA ILE A 79 4.17 -11.48 -27.31
C ILE A 79 3.20 -10.31 -27.31
N HIS A 80 2.07 -10.42 -28.00
CA HIS A 80 1.11 -9.33 -28.12
C HIS A 80 0.57 -8.94 -26.73
N HIS A 81 0.23 -9.94 -25.92
CA HIS A 81 -0.18 -9.72 -24.53
C HIS A 81 0.94 -9.09 -23.68
N PHE A 82 2.20 -9.46 -23.89
CA PHE A 82 3.34 -8.83 -23.21
C PHE A 82 3.50 -7.35 -23.59
N VAL A 83 3.53 -7.06 -24.88
CA VAL A 83 3.72 -5.71 -25.43
C VAL A 83 2.56 -4.79 -25.07
N ASP A 84 1.32 -5.28 -25.06
CA ASP A 84 0.18 -4.43 -24.72
C ASP A 84 0.23 -3.94 -23.25
N HIS A 85 0.85 -4.72 -22.37
CA HIS A 85 1.08 -4.37 -20.96
C HIS A 85 2.28 -3.44 -20.72
N MET A 86 3.02 -3.08 -21.78
CA MET A 86 4.13 -2.14 -21.71
C MET A 86 3.62 -0.68 -21.73
N THR A 87 4.30 0.18 -20.97
CA THR A 87 3.94 1.60 -20.84
C THR A 87 4.72 2.45 -21.87
N VAL A 88 4.60 2.09 -23.14
CA VAL A 88 5.25 2.77 -24.29
C VAL A 88 4.20 3.24 -25.28
N SER A 89 4.57 4.12 -26.20
CA SER A 89 3.66 4.62 -27.25
C SER A 89 3.21 3.49 -28.19
N ASN A 90 2.11 3.69 -28.91
CA ASN A 90 1.61 2.65 -29.83
C ASN A 90 2.62 2.31 -30.93
N ASP A 91 3.35 3.31 -31.43
CA ASP A 91 4.38 3.12 -32.44
C ASP A 91 5.54 2.27 -31.87
N GLU A 92 6.00 2.58 -30.65
CA GLU A 92 7.01 1.78 -29.93
C GLU A 92 6.52 0.36 -29.61
N LYS A 93 5.22 0.18 -29.36
CA LYS A 93 4.62 -1.16 -29.19
C LYS A 93 4.74 -1.98 -30.47
N GLU A 94 4.39 -1.41 -31.62
CA GLU A 94 4.50 -2.10 -32.91
C GLU A 94 5.94 -2.50 -33.22
N GLU A 95 6.89 -1.59 -32.99
CA GLU A 95 8.32 -1.87 -33.15
C GLU A 95 8.81 -2.98 -32.20
N LEU A 96 8.41 -2.93 -30.93
CA LEU A 96 8.77 -3.96 -29.94
C LEU A 96 8.16 -5.33 -30.29
N GLU A 97 6.91 -5.35 -30.75
CA GLU A 97 6.24 -6.57 -31.18
C GLU A 97 6.96 -7.20 -32.38
N GLN A 98 7.37 -6.40 -33.37
CA GLN A 98 8.18 -6.87 -34.50
C GLN A 98 9.52 -7.43 -34.04
N TYR A 99 10.25 -6.67 -33.21
CA TYR A 99 11.53 -7.10 -32.66
C TYR A 99 11.47 -8.45 -31.92
N LEU A 100 10.45 -8.64 -31.08
CA LEU A 100 10.28 -9.90 -30.34
C LEU A 100 9.88 -11.06 -31.26
N ASN A 101 9.06 -10.79 -32.27
CA ASN A 101 8.67 -11.81 -33.25
C ASN A 101 9.86 -12.27 -34.10
N ASP A 102 10.78 -11.37 -34.46
CA ASP A 102 12.00 -11.74 -35.17
C ASP A 102 12.88 -12.70 -34.35
N ILE A 103 13.04 -12.43 -33.05
CA ILE A 103 13.75 -13.34 -32.13
C ILE A 103 13.05 -14.70 -32.03
N VAL A 104 11.71 -14.72 -32.02
CA VAL A 104 10.95 -15.98 -31.99
C VAL A 104 11.18 -16.79 -33.26
N LEU A 105 11.16 -16.15 -34.44
CA LEU A 105 11.42 -16.81 -35.71
C LEU A 105 12.84 -17.40 -35.74
N ASP A 106 13.84 -16.67 -35.24
CA ASP A 106 15.20 -17.15 -35.12
C ASP A 106 15.31 -18.38 -34.20
N LEU A 107 14.65 -18.36 -33.04
CA LEU A 107 14.66 -19.49 -32.11
C LEU A 107 13.93 -20.72 -32.67
N ILE A 108 12.81 -20.52 -33.39
CA ILE A 108 12.10 -21.60 -34.08
C ILE A 108 13.01 -22.20 -35.17
N SER A 109 13.74 -21.37 -35.91
CA SER A 109 14.71 -21.83 -36.92
C SER A 109 15.85 -22.67 -36.33
N GLN A 110 16.17 -22.43 -35.04
CA GLN A 110 17.16 -23.19 -34.27
C GLN A 110 16.59 -24.49 -33.67
N GLY A 111 15.31 -24.80 -33.93
CA GLY A 111 14.66 -26.04 -33.52
C GLY A 111 13.84 -25.95 -32.23
N GLU A 112 13.62 -24.74 -31.69
CA GLU A 112 12.76 -24.54 -30.52
C GLU A 112 11.28 -24.63 -30.88
N THR A 113 10.45 -25.04 -29.92
CA THR A 113 8.99 -24.94 -30.07
C THR A 113 8.57 -23.47 -29.98
N HIS A 114 7.50 -23.10 -30.67
CA HIS A 114 6.97 -21.74 -30.64
C HIS A 114 6.74 -21.22 -29.20
N GLU A 115 6.17 -22.07 -28.33
CA GLU A 115 5.93 -21.70 -26.92
C GLU A 115 7.24 -21.41 -26.17
N LEU A 116 8.28 -22.22 -26.37
CA LEU A 116 9.57 -22.02 -25.70
C LEU A 116 10.30 -20.81 -26.29
N ALA A 117 10.19 -20.60 -27.61
CA ALA A 117 10.76 -19.46 -28.32
C ALA A 117 10.17 -18.13 -27.81
N VAL A 118 8.84 -18.04 -27.68
CA VAL A 118 8.15 -16.87 -27.11
C VAL A 118 8.64 -16.57 -25.69
N LYS A 119 8.68 -17.59 -24.81
CA LYS A 119 9.15 -17.43 -23.43
C LYS A 119 10.62 -16.96 -23.37
N LYS A 120 11.47 -17.50 -24.24
CA LYS A 120 12.89 -17.11 -24.33
C LYS A 120 13.05 -15.68 -24.87
N ALA A 121 12.30 -15.28 -25.89
CA ALA A 121 12.34 -13.94 -26.45
C ALA A 121 11.96 -12.88 -25.41
N ILE A 122 10.83 -13.08 -24.71
CA ILE A 122 10.38 -12.18 -23.65
C ILE A 122 11.39 -12.13 -22.50
N SER A 123 11.91 -13.29 -22.07
CA SER A 123 12.92 -13.35 -21.01
C SER A 123 14.22 -12.64 -21.39
N HIS A 124 14.68 -12.80 -22.64
CA HIS A 124 15.88 -12.13 -23.14
C HIS A 124 15.74 -10.60 -23.10
N PHE A 125 14.61 -10.09 -23.57
CA PHE A 125 14.29 -8.67 -23.48
C PHE A 125 14.18 -8.18 -22.02
N GLN A 126 13.48 -8.92 -21.15
CA GLN A 126 13.38 -8.59 -19.72
C GLN A 126 14.75 -8.53 -19.03
N VAL A 127 15.67 -9.45 -19.36
CA VAL A 127 17.04 -9.48 -18.81
C VAL A 127 17.88 -8.34 -19.34
N ALA A 128 17.77 -8.01 -20.64
CA ALA A 128 18.47 -6.87 -21.23
C ALA A 128 18.02 -5.57 -20.58
N GLU A 129 16.71 -5.33 -20.50
CA GLU A 129 16.16 -4.15 -19.84
C GLU A 129 16.55 -4.08 -18.36
N PHE A 130 16.49 -5.21 -17.64
CA PHE A 130 16.91 -5.27 -16.24
C PHE A 130 18.38 -4.88 -16.06
N THR A 131 19.24 -5.35 -16.96
CA THR A 131 20.69 -5.08 -16.92
C THR A 131 20.97 -3.62 -17.23
N GLU A 132 20.29 -3.03 -18.21
CA GLU A 132 20.41 -1.60 -18.54
C GLU A 132 19.83 -0.69 -17.45
N ALA A 133 18.73 -1.10 -16.83
CA ALA A 133 18.10 -0.38 -15.72
C ALA A 133 18.84 -0.54 -14.36
N ASN A 134 20.02 -1.17 -14.34
CA ASN A 134 20.78 -1.53 -13.14
C ASN A 134 19.98 -2.35 -12.10
N GLY A 135 18.91 -3.02 -12.50
CA GLY A 135 18.07 -3.85 -11.64
C GLY A 135 17.27 -3.12 -10.56
N VAL A 136 17.22 -1.79 -10.60
CA VAL A 136 16.85 -0.96 -9.44
C VAL A 136 15.34 -0.86 -9.17
N ASP A 137 14.48 -1.25 -10.12
CA ASP A 137 13.07 -0.89 -10.05
C ASP A 137 12.16 -2.04 -10.51
N LEU A 138 12.21 -3.17 -9.80
CA LEU A 138 11.34 -4.34 -10.03
C LEU A 138 9.90 -4.14 -9.51
N LEU A 139 9.70 -3.17 -8.61
CA LEU A 139 8.43 -2.93 -7.94
C LEU A 139 7.77 -1.65 -8.46
N GLU A 140 6.47 -1.75 -8.77
CA GLU A 140 5.67 -0.60 -9.14
C GLU A 140 5.28 0.18 -7.88
N LYS A 141 5.74 1.43 -7.79
CA LYS A 141 5.47 2.31 -6.65
C LYS A 141 4.04 2.85 -6.73
N THR A 142 3.20 2.42 -5.80
CA THR A 142 1.88 3.05 -5.63
C THR A 142 1.96 4.12 -4.55
N THR A 143 1.68 5.37 -4.91
CA THR A 143 1.76 6.45 -3.92
C THR A 143 0.57 6.39 -2.96
N HIS A 144 0.85 6.29 -1.66
CA HIS A 144 -0.11 6.05 -0.59
C HIS A 144 -0.86 7.32 -0.11
N TYR A 145 -1.21 8.23 -1.02
CA TYR A 145 -1.88 9.50 -0.69
C TYR A 145 -3.22 9.35 0.03
N TYR A 146 -3.87 8.19 -0.07
CA TYR A 146 -5.12 7.91 0.64
C TYR A 146 -4.94 7.94 2.17
N LEU A 147 -3.74 7.65 2.68
CA LEU A 147 -3.44 7.75 4.12
C LEU A 147 -3.59 9.18 4.63
N LEU A 148 -3.18 10.17 3.84
CA LEU A 148 -3.40 11.58 4.14
C LEU A 148 -4.89 11.94 4.12
N GLY A 149 -5.67 11.32 3.22
CA GLY A 149 -7.12 11.48 3.18
C GLY A 149 -7.78 10.98 4.47
N TYR A 150 -7.45 9.77 4.90
CA TYR A 150 -7.95 9.22 6.16
C TYR A 150 -7.47 10.01 7.38
N ALA A 151 -6.19 10.41 7.43
CA ALA A 151 -5.67 11.26 8.49
C ALA A 151 -6.46 12.58 8.58
N SER A 152 -6.71 13.22 7.43
CA SER A 152 -7.48 14.47 7.37
C SER A 152 -8.93 14.29 7.85
N ILE A 153 -9.58 13.18 7.47
CA ILE A 153 -10.94 12.84 7.93
C ILE A 153 -10.94 12.60 9.44
N PHE A 154 -10.00 11.84 9.97
CA PHE A 154 -9.93 11.54 11.40
C PHE A 154 -9.64 12.80 12.21
N ALA A 155 -8.73 13.65 11.76
CA ALA A 155 -8.46 14.95 12.36
C ALA A 155 -9.70 15.84 12.36
N PHE A 156 -10.44 15.90 11.24
CA PHE A 156 -11.65 16.71 11.15
C PHE A 156 -12.76 16.21 12.10
N VAL A 157 -12.99 14.90 12.16
CA VAL A 157 -13.96 14.31 13.10
C VAL A 157 -13.53 14.54 14.55
N PHE A 158 -12.24 14.39 14.85
CA PHE A 158 -11.67 14.74 16.16
C PHE A 158 -11.99 16.20 16.55
N LEU A 159 -11.76 17.16 15.66
CA LEU A 159 -12.05 18.58 15.91
C LEU A 159 -13.52 18.82 16.20
N ILE A 160 -14.43 18.18 15.45
CA ILE A 160 -15.87 18.27 15.69
C ILE A 160 -16.22 17.73 17.08
N ILE A 161 -15.75 16.52 17.42
CA ILE A 161 -16.06 15.90 18.72
C ILE A 161 -15.49 16.76 19.85
N HIS A 162 -14.26 17.25 19.72
CA HIS A 162 -13.63 18.09 20.72
C HIS A 162 -14.37 19.42 20.93
N PHE A 163 -14.81 20.06 19.83
CA PHE A 163 -15.62 21.27 19.90
C PHE A 163 -16.97 21.03 20.59
N LEU A 164 -17.65 19.93 20.25
CA LEU A 164 -18.91 19.55 20.89
C LEU A 164 -18.72 19.21 22.37
N ASP A 165 -17.61 18.54 22.73
CA ASP A 165 -17.28 18.17 24.11
C ASP A 165 -17.10 19.42 24.98
N SER A 166 -16.40 20.43 24.44
CA SER A 166 -16.23 21.72 25.11
C SER A 166 -17.55 22.48 25.35
N LEU A 167 -18.58 22.24 24.54
CA LEU A 167 -19.87 22.91 24.68
C LEU A 167 -20.85 22.13 25.57
N LEU A 168 -20.85 20.80 25.46
CA LEU A 168 -21.91 19.94 25.99
C LEU A 168 -21.46 19.05 27.16
N HIS A 169 -20.17 19.03 27.51
CA HIS A 169 -19.58 18.14 28.53
C HIS A 169 -20.00 16.69 28.30
N ILE A 170 -19.48 16.08 27.23
CA ILE A 170 -20.00 14.82 26.69
C ILE A 170 -19.57 13.62 27.54
N THR A 171 -20.25 12.50 27.35
CA THR A 171 -19.91 11.19 27.92
C THR A 171 -18.46 10.75 27.61
N PHE A 172 -17.88 10.04 28.57
CA PHE A 172 -16.53 9.47 28.51
C PHE A 172 -16.20 8.73 27.20
N ILE A 173 -17.18 8.02 26.61
CA ILE A 173 -17.00 7.26 25.37
C ILE A 173 -16.62 8.18 24.20
N LEU A 174 -17.21 9.37 24.09
CA LEU A 174 -16.85 10.31 23.03
C LEU A 174 -15.46 10.91 23.26
N SER A 175 -15.06 11.17 24.50
CA SER A 175 -13.69 11.61 24.81
C SER A 175 -12.66 10.53 24.45
N ALA A 176 -12.94 9.25 24.76
CA ALA A 176 -12.10 8.11 24.38
C ALA A 176 -12.01 7.94 22.85
N LEU A 177 -13.13 8.10 22.14
CA LEU A 177 -13.17 8.08 20.68
C LEU A 177 -12.35 9.25 20.09
N SER A 178 -12.50 10.46 20.65
CA SER A 178 -11.77 11.66 20.24
C SER A 178 -10.26 11.47 20.32
N LEU A 179 -9.76 11.01 21.48
CA LEU A 179 -8.35 10.71 21.67
C LEU A 179 -7.86 9.60 20.73
N THR A 180 -8.66 8.55 20.53
CA THR A 180 -8.34 7.47 19.60
C THR A 180 -8.20 8.02 18.16
N LEU A 181 -9.17 8.81 17.68
CA LEU A 181 -9.10 9.41 16.34
C LEU A 181 -7.89 10.32 16.17
N ALA A 182 -7.53 11.11 17.19
CA ALA A 182 -6.33 11.94 17.17
C ALA A 182 -5.05 11.11 17.00
N LEU A 183 -4.89 10.04 17.80
CA LEU A 183 -3.72 9.15 17.73
C LEU A 183 -3.63 8.44 16.38
N TYR A 184 -4.75 7.95 15.85
CA TYR A 184 -4.78 7.29 14.54
C TYR A 184 -4.54 8.28 13.39
N SER A 185 -5.02 9.52 13.49
CA SER A 185 -4.72 10.57 12.52
C SER A 185 -3.21 10.81 12.43
N ILE A 186 -2.54 10.97 13.58
CA ILE A 186 -1.08 11.11 13.66
C ILE A 186 -0.40 9.86 13.10
N GLY A 187 -0.85 8.67 13.50
CA GLY A 187 -0.30 7.39 13.03
C GLY A 187 -0.38 7.23 11.51
N LEU A 188 -1.53 7.52 10.89
CA LEU A 188 -1.73 7.46 9.44
C LEU A 188 -0.86 8.49 8.70
N PHE A 189 -0.73 9.70 9.25
CA PHE A 189 0.18 10.71 8.72
C PHE A 189 1.64 10.25 8.77
N CYS A 190 2.10 9.70 9.89
CA CYS A 190 3.44 9.13 10.01
C CYS A 190 3.66 7.94 9.07
N LEU A 191 2.65 7.07 8.91
CA LEU A 191 2.72 5.92 7.99
C LEU A 191 2.90 6.35 6.54
N PHE A 192 2.31 7.47 6.12
CA PHE A 192 2.54 8.02 4.78
C PHE A 192 4.03 8.27 4.51
N PHE A 193 4.72 8.93 5.45
CA PHE A 193 6.17 9.15 5.33
C PHE A 193 6.97 7.87 5.48
N LEU A 194 6.56 6.98 6.39
CA LEU A 194 7.24 5.71 6.59
C LEU A 194 7.22 4.86 5.31
N TYR A 195 6.06 4.75 4.66
CA TYR A 195 5.96 4.02 3.40
C TYR A 195 6.83 4.65 2.31
N GLN A 196 6.84 5.98 2.21
CA GLN A 196 7.72 6.67 1.26
C GLN A 196 9.21 6.43 1.57
N LEU A 197 9.57 6.34 2.85
CA LEU A 197 10.93 6.01 3.28
C LEU A 197 11.27 4.55 2.93
N ILE A 198 10.37 3.59 3.16
CA ILE A 198 10.58 2.19 2.79
C ILE A 198 10.71 2.07 1.27
N ASP A 199 9.85 2.72 0.49
CA ASP A 199 9.93 2.76 -0.98
C ASP A 199 11.33 3.25 -1.43
N ASN A 200 11.84 4.32 -0.82
CA ASN A 200 13.16 4.86 -1.12
C ASN A 200 14.31 3.94 -0.69
N LEU A 201 14.18 3.23 0.43
CA LEU A 201 15.19 2.28 0.89
C LEU A 201 15.26 1.02 0.02
N ILE A 202 14.11 0.54 -0.47
CA ILE A 202 14.05 -0.61 -1.38
C ILE A 202 14.69 -0.25 -2.72
N THR A 203 14.50 0.98 -3.22
CA THR A 203 15.10 1.43 -4.50
C THR A 203 16.60 1.78 -4.39
N LYS A 204 17.14 2.05 -3.20
CA LYS A 204 18.57 2.39 -3.05
C LYS A 204 19.49 1.17 -2.88
N LYS A 205 18.93 -0.03 -2.81
CA LYS A 205 19.67 -1.30 -2.77
C LYS A 205 19.55 -2.00 -4.11
#